data_AF-A0A963UZ43-F1
#
_entry.id   AF-A0A963UZ43-F1
#
_cell.length_a   1.000
_cell.length_b   1.000
_cell.length_c   1.000
_cell.angle_alpha   90.00
_cell.angle_beta   90.00
_cell.angle_gamma   90.00
#
_symmetry.space_group_name_H-M   'P 1'
#
loop_
_entity.id
_entity.type
_entity.pdbx_description
1 polymer ?
#
loop_
_entity_poly.entity_id
_entity_poly.type
_entity_poly.pdbx_seq_one_letter_code
_entity_poly.pdbx_strand_id
1 'polypeptide(L)'
;MARSIKRAMWSCVVLTPGQAEPRGKPGTGTGILPRRLAKPDRAPISCTVTRELILTFILFFAGLAGLLIGGELLIRGAVGLAQRFHVPPLVIGLTILGFGTSTPELLVSLEAALSGSPALALGNVVGSNIANILLILGLSSLIVPMQLDFPRLRREFMVMIGATIVLWLMLGGGVVARPEGMLLLAGLAAYLWLSLKGAREIPENPVACRPLWQSAIMALGGLVVLMGGAKAMVFSASEIARMLGVSEAVIGLTIVAVGTSLPELVASIMAAMRKHPELAIG
;
A
#
# COMPACT_ATOMS: atom_id res chain seq x y z
N MET A 1 12.03 23.94 30.21
CA MET A 1 12.03 23.04 29.03
C MET A 1 10.95 23.40 28.00
N ALA A 2 9.69 23.64 28.39
CA ALA A 2 8.60 24.02 27.47
C ALA A 2 8.70 25.40 26.78
N ARG A 3 9.56 26.32 27.26
CA ARG A 3 9.87 27.60 26.57
C ARG A 3 10.90 27.44 25.43
N SER A 4 11.63 26.32 25.38
CA SER A 4 12.63 26.01 24.34
C SER A 4 12.00 25.44 23.06
N ILE A 5 10.83 24.81 23.17
CA ILE A 5 10.09 24.20 22.05
C ILE A 5 9.28 25.26 21.29
N LYS A 6 8.89 26.37 21.96
CA LYS A 6 8.16 27.50 21.35
C LYS A 6 9.00 28.41 20.43
N ARG A 7 10.34 28.33 20.42
CA ARG A 7 11.24 29.10 19.52
C ARG A 7 11.88 28.26 18.41
N ALA A 8 11.92 26.93 18.56
CA ALA A 8 12.52 26.02 17.60
C ALA A 8 11.60 25.68 16.40
N MET A 9 10.28 25.74 16.60
CA MET A 9 9.30 25.34 15.58
C MET A 9 8.82 26.46 14.66
N TRP A 10 9.11 27.74 14.95
CA TRP A 10 9.09 28.83 13.96
C TRP A 10 9.36 30.22 14.56
N SER A 11 10.55 30.75 14.31
CA SER A 11 10.64 32.05 13.64
C SER A 11 10.39 31.93 12.12
N CYS A 12 10.24 30.71 11.56
CA CYS A 12 10.23 30.47 10.10
C CYS A 12 8.85 30.35 9.40
N VAL A 13 7.70 30.75 9.99
CA VAL A 13 6.47 31.04 9.18
C VAL A 13 6.06 32.47 9.15
N VAL A 14 6.85 33.32 9.78
CA VAL A 14 6.64 34.74 9.61
C VAL A 14 7.12 35.10 8.21
N LEU A 15 6.12 35.18 7.30
CA LEU A 15 6.00 36.00 6.09
C LEU A 15 5.90 35.24 4.76
N THR A 16 4.67 34.99 4.33
CA THR A 16 4.23 35.37 2.98
C THR A 16 2.79 35.93 3.01
N PRO A 17 2.63 37.26 2.99
CA PRO A 17 1.42 37.90 2.52
C PRO A 17 1.66 38.45 1.11
N GLY A 18 0.94 37.93 0.11
CA GLY A 18 0.91 38.46 -1.25
C GLY A 18 0.33 37.39 -2.19
N GLN A 19 -0.80 37.55 -2.87
CA GLN A 19 -1.46 38.78 -3.31
C GLN A 19 -2.98 38.57 -3.39
N ALA A 20 -3.74 39.45 -2.74
CA ALA A 20 -5.12 39.74 -3.11
C ALA A 20 -5.17 41.24 -3.37
N GLU A 21 -5.20 41.63 -4.65
CA GLU A 21 -5.28 43.03 -5.06
C GLU A 21 -6.51 43.20 -5.95
N PRO A 22 -7.55 43.94 -5.53
CA PRO A 22 -8.53 44.49 -6.44
C PRO A 22 -8.10 45.91 -6.85
N ARG A 23 -8.09 46.15 -8.16
CA ARG A 23 -7.89 47.48 -8.77
C ARG A 23 -8.99 48.46 -8.35
N GLY A 24 -8.61 49.73 -8.12
CA GLY A 24 -9.52 50.88 -8.20
C GLY A 24 -8.92 52.19 -7.66
N LYS A 25 -8.68 53.19 -8.52
CA LYS A 25 -8.39 54.60 -8.17
C LYS A 25 -9.70 55.44 -8.19
N PRO A 26 -9.67 56.78 -7.99
CA PRO A 26 -9.67 57.49 -6.71
C PRO A 26 -10.97 58.32 -6.54
N GLY A 27 -11.49 58.42 -5.31
CA GLY A 27 -12.73 59.16 -5.03
C GLY A 27 -12.63 59.98 -3.75
N THR A 28 -12.95 61.26 -3.88
CA THR A 28 -13.05 62.34 -2.90
C THR A 28 -14.00 62.08 -1.71
N GLY A 29 -13.71 62.67 -0.55
CA GLY A 29 -14.73 63.12 0.41
C GLY A 29 -14.76 62.45 1.79
N THR A 30 -14.25 63.18 2.79
CA THR A 30 -14.84 63.44 4.14
C THR A 30 -15.69 62.36 4.85
N GLY A 31 -15.35 62.09 6.12
CA GLY A 31 -16.36 61.86 7.17
C GLY A 31 -16.25 60.57 8.01
N ILE A 32 -15.51 60.64 9.12
CA ILE A 32 -15.83 60.16 10.49
C ILE A 32 -16.65 58.86 10.64
N LEU A 33 -16.00 57.81 11.16
CA LEU A 33 -16.47 56.93 12.26
C LEU A 33 -15.35 55.94 12.64
N PRO A 34 -14.88 55.87 13.90
CA PRO A 34 -14.02 54.77 14.31
C PRO A 34 -14.90 53.54 14.54
N ARG A 35 -14.96 52.63 13.57
CA ARG A 35 -15.45 51.26 13.83
C ARG A 35 -14.53 50.66 14.89
N ARG A 36 -15.06 50.39 16.08
CA ARG A 36 -14.41 49.49 17.05
C ARG A 36 -14.04 48.22 16.31
N LEU A 37 -12.73 47.99 16.17
CA LEU A 37 -12.18 46.69 15.80
C LEU A 37 -12.67 45.69 16.85
N ALA A 38 -13.69 44.91 16.49
CA ALA A 38 -13.96 43.67 17.19
C ALA A 38 -12.65 42.87 17.18
N LYS A 39 -12.07 42.64 18.37
CA LYS A 39 -10.93 41.74 18.51
C LYS A 39 -11.33 40.42 17.87
N PRO A 40 -10.58 39.89 16.87
CA PRO A 40 -10.80 38.52 16.47
C PRO A 40 -10.48 37.68 17.70
N ASP A 41 -11.44 36.86 18.14
CA ASP A 41 -11.22 35.84 19.16
C ASP A 41 -10.10 34.92 18.67
N ARG A 42 -8.87 35.23 19.10
CA ARG A 42 -7.70 34.40 18.84
C ARG A 42 -7.79 33.20 19.77
N ALA A 43 -8.54 32.17 19.37
CA ALA A 43 -8.26 30.84 19.88
C ALA A 43 -6.75 30.56 19.69
N PRO A 44 -6.03 30.07 20.70
CA PRO A 44 -4.58 29.99 20.64
C PRO A 44 -4.16 28.96 19.57
N ILE A 45 -3.58 29.45 18.48
CA ILE A 45 -3.06 28.67 17.34
C ILE A 45 -2.14 27.52 17.81
N SER A 46 -1.45 27.67 18.95
CA SER A 46 -0.64 26.59 19.55
C SER A 46 -1.44 25.35 19.96
N CYS A 47 -2.68 25.47 20.45
CA CYS A 47 -3.44 24.29 20.90
C CYS A 47 -3.90 23.41 19.72
N THR A 48 -4.27 24.04 18.60
CA THR A 48 -4.74 23.32 17.41
C THR A 48 -3.61 22.52 16.77
N VAL A 49 -2.44 23.13 16.57
CA VAL A 49 -1.29 22.47 15.93
C VAL A 49 -0.77 21.28 16.75
N THR A 50 -0.71 21.41 18.09
CA THR A 50 -0.27 20.30 18.95
C THR A 50 -1.27 19.14 18.94
N ARG A 51 -2.57 19.41 18.87
CA ARG A 51 -3.60 18.37 18.81
C ARG A 51 -3.55 17.60 17.49
N GLU A 52 -3.45 18.29 16.36
CA GLU A 52 -3.33 17.66 15.03
C GLU A 52 -2.08 16.76 14.97
N LEU A 53 -0.94 17.24 15.45
CA LEU A 53 0.30 16.45 15.46
C LEU A 53 0.18 15.18 16.31
N ILE A 54 -0.42 15.28 17.50
CA ILE A 54 -0.64 14.12 18.37
C ILE A 54 -1.56 13.11 17.69
N LEU A 55 -2.65 13.56 17.06
CA LEU A 55 -3.56 12.69 16.32
C LEU A 55 -2.86 11.99 15.14
N THR A 56 -2.01 12.69 14.40
CA THR A 56 -1.23 12.09 13.30
C THR A 56 -0.27 11.01 13.79
N PHE A 57 0.43 11.24 14.92
CA PHE A 57 1.28 10.20 15.50
C PHE A 57 0.47 9.00 16.01
N ILE A 58 -0.67 9.25 16.67
CA ILE A 58 -1.57 8.17 17.11
C ILE A 58 -2.04 7.36 15.91
N LEU A 59 -2.45 8.02 14.83
CA LEU A 59 -2.92 7.37 13.61
C LEU A 59 -1.80 6.59 12.90
N PHE A 60 -0.56 7.10 12.91
CA PHE A 60 0.60 6.39 12.39
C PHE A 60 0.84 5.07 13.14
N PHE A 61 0.89 5.11 14.48
CA PHE A 61 1.11 3.90 15.28
C PHE A 61 -0.11 2.96 15.27
N ALA A 62 -1.33 3.49 15.20
CA ALA A 62 -2.54 2.69 14.99
C ALA A 62 -2.53 2.00 13.63
N GLY A 63 -2.06 2.69 12.58
CA GLY A 63 -1.87 2.12 11.24
C GLY A 63 -0.83 1.00 11.23
N LEU A 64 0.31 1.19 11.90
CA LEU A 64 1.33 0.16 12.08
C LEU A 64 0.79 -1.05 12.84
N ALA A 65 0.06 -0.84 13.95
CA ALA A 65 -0.58 -1.93 14.68
C ALA A 65 -1.61 -2.66 13.81
N GLY A 66 -2.41 -1.91 13.03
CA GLY A 66 -3.36 -2.44 12.06
C GLY A 66 -2.68 -3.31 11.00
N LEU A 67 -1.54 -2.87 10.44
CA LEU A 67 -0.74 -3.66 9.50
C LEU A 67 -0.34 -5.01 10.10
N LEU A 68 0.25 -5.01 11.30
CA LEU A 68 0.72 -6.24 11.95
C LEU A 68 -0.43 -7.18 12.33
N ILE A 69 -1.51 -6.65 12.89
CA ILE A 69 -2.71 -7.42 13.26
C ILE A 69 -3.40 -7.97 12.01
N GLY A 70 -3.57 -7.14 11.00
CA GLY A 70 -4.17 -7.51 9.72
C GLY A 70 -3.38 -8.61 9.03
N GLY A 71 -2.05 -8.48 8.98
CA GLY A 71 -1.15 -9.51 8.46
C GLY A 71 -1.29 -10.84 9.21
N GLU A 72 -1.28 -10.83 10.54
CA GLU A 72 -1.47 -12.05 11.34
C GLU A 72 -2.82 -12.73 11.07
N LEU A 73 -3.91 -11.95 11.02
CA LEU A 73 -5.25 -12.46 10.75
C LEU A 73 -5.35 -13.05 9.34
N LEU A 74 -4.77 -12.35 8.36
CA LEU A 74 -4.73 -12.76 6.97
C LEU A 74 -4.00 -14.10 6.81
N ILE A 75 -2.79 -14.25 7.37
CA ILE A 75 -2.03 -15.50 7.30
C ILE A 75 -2.77 -16.65 7.98
N ARG A 76 -3.33 -16.43 9.18
CA ARG A 76 -4.12 -17.47 9.88
C ARG A 76 -5.37 -17.88 9.10
N GLY A 77 -6.06 -16.91 8.48
CA GLY A 77 -7.22 -17.15 7.64
C GLY A 77 -6.84 -17.94 6.39
N ALA A 78 -5.79 -17.51 5.69
CA ALA A 78 -5.24 -18.13 4.48
C ALA A 78 -4.85 -19.60 4.71
N VAL A 79 -4.08 -19.89 5.77
CA VAL A 79 -3.69 -21.27 6.13
C VAL A 79 -4.93 -22.12 6.45
N GLY A 80 -5.90 -21.56 7.17
CA GLY A 80 -7.16 -22.24 7.46
C GLY A 80 -8.00 -22.53 6.21
N LEU A 81 -7.96 -21.66 5.20
CA LEU A 81 -8.62 -21.88 3.91
C LEU A 81 -7.89 -22.94 3.09
N ALA A 82 -6.55 -22.92 3.06
CA ALA A 82 -5.73 -23.92 2.37
C ALA A 82 -6.07 -25.34 2.84
N GLN A 83 -6.16 -25.53 4.15
CA GLN A 83 -6.51 -26.81 4.76
C GLN A 83 -7.95 -27.24 4.46
N ARG A 84 -8.91 -26.31 4.46
CA ARG A 84 -10.32 -26.62 4.17
C ARG A 84 -10.54 -27.05 2.72
N PHE A 85 -9.86 -26.38 1.79
CA PHE A 85 -9.97 -26.69 0.37
C PHE A 85 -9.03 -27.79 -0.10
N HIS A 86 -8.17 -28.33 0.79
CA HIS A 86 -7.14 -29.32 0.45
C HIS A 86 -6.27 -28.84 -0.71
N VAL A 87 -5.81 -27.59 -0.60
CA VAL A 87 -4.90 -26.95 -1.55
C VAL A 87 -3.62 -26.53 -0.82
N PRO A 88 -2.47 -26.43 -1.51
CA PRO A 88 -1.21 -26.09 -0.89
C PRO A 88 -1.24 -24.62 -0.47
N PRO A 89 -0.55 -24.25 0.61
CA PRO A 89 -0.46 -22.86 1.06
C PRO A 89 -0.02 -21.90 -0.06
N LEU A 90 0.90 -22.34 -0.91
CA LEU A 90 1.35 -21.59 -2.10
C LEU A 90 0.19 -21.10 -2.98
N VAL A 91 -0.81 -21.95 -3.24
CA VAL A 91 -1.94 -21.57 -4.12
C VAL A 91 -2.86 -20.55 -3.44
N ILE A 92 -3.02 -20.61 -2.13
CA ILE A 92 -3.73 -19.55 -1.38
C ILE A 92 -2.91 -18.26 -1.37
N GLY A 93 -1.58 -18.36 -1.29
CA GLY A 93 -0.64 -17.24 -1.45
C GLY A 93 -0.89 -16.51 -2.76
N LEU A 94 -0.71 -17.23 -3.87
CA LEU A 94 -0.89 -16.74 -5.23
C LEU A 94 -2.30 -16.17 -5.53
N THR A 95 -3.32 -16.62 -4.79
CA THR A 95 -4.71 -16.20 -5.01
C THR A 95 -5.14 -15.13 -4.02
N ILE A 96 -5.41 -15.49 -2.76
CA ILE A 96 -6.01 -14.59 -1.78
C ILE A 96 -5.01 -13.51 -1.35
N LEU A 97 -3.75 -13.90 -1.11
CA LEU A 97 -2.71 -12.97 -0.70
C LEU A 97 -2.32 -12.08 -1.88
N GLY A 98 -1.85 -12.67 -2.97
CA GLY A 98 -1.37 -12.00 -4.16
C GLY A 98 -2.40 -11.05 -4.78
N PHE A 99 -3.62 -11.51 -5.09
CA PHE A 99 -4.64 -10.61 -5.63
C PHE A 99 -5.16 -9.62 -4.58
N GLY A 100 -5.33 -10.09 -3.34
CA GLY A 100 -5.89 -9.27 -2.28
C GLY A 100 -5.03 -8.05 -1.99
N THR A 101 -3.72 -8.24 -1.80
CA THR A 101 -2.81 -7.14 -1.52
C THR A 101 -2.54 -6.31 -2.77
N SER A 102 -2.45 -6.91 -3.97
CA SER A 102 -2.20 -6.18 -5.24
C SER A 102 -3.42 -5.44 -5.81
N THR A 103 -4.55 -5.46 -5.11
CA THR A 103 -5.79 -4.78 -5.54
C THR A 103 -5.61 -3.26 -5.68
N PRO A 104 -4.96 -2.53 -4.75
CA PRO A 104 -4.65 -1.11 -4.90
C PRO A 104 -3.85 -0.81 -6.17
N GLU A 105 -2.82 -1.61 -6.47
CA GLU A 105 -1.98 -1.49 -7.66
C GLU A 105 -2.80 -1.68 -8.93
N LEU A 106 -3.67 -2.70 -8.95
CA LEU A 106 -4.60 -2.92 -10.05
C LEU A 106 -5.51 -1.70 -10.28
N LEU A 107 -6.07 -1.14 -9.20
CA LEU A 107 -6.93 0.05 -9.28
C LEU A 107 -6.17 1.27 -9.80
N VAL A 108 -4.96 1.53 -9.29
CA VAL A 108 -4.10 2.64 -9.74
C VAL A 108 -3.71 2.49 -11.20
N SER A 109 -3.30 1.29 -11.62
CA SER A 109 -2.99 1.01 -13.04
C SER A 109 -4.21 1.15 -13.95
N LEU A 110 -5.37 0.68 -13.51
CA LEU A 110 -6.62 0.80 -14.27
C LEU A 110 -7.06 2.26 -14.40
N GLU A 111 -7.02 3.03 -13.31
CA GLU A 111 -7.33 4.45 -13.32
C GLU A 111 -6.38 5.21 -14.25
N ALA A 112 -5.06 5.00 -14.14
CA ALA A 112 -4.07 5.62 -15.01
C ALA A 112 -4.30 5.29 -16.49
N ALA A 113 -4.66 4.05 -16.83
CA ALA A 113 -4.97 3.64 -18.19
C ALA A 113 -6.25 4.30 -18.72
N LEU A 114 -7.31 4.38 -17.91
CA LEU A 114 -8.58 5.01 -18.27
C LEU A 114 -8.48 6.54 -18.38
N SER A 115 -7.61 7.16 -17.59
CA SER A 115 -7.35 8.61 -17.61
C SER A 115 -6.38 9.05 -18.71
N GLY A 116 -6.04 8.17 -19.66
CA GLY A 116 -5.17 8.51 -20.79
C GLY A 116 -3.68 8.62 -20.44
N SER A 117 -3.25 8.01 -19.33
CA SER A 117 -1.85 7.98 -18.88
C SER A 117 -1.29 6.54 -18.86
N PRO A 118 -1.24 5.83 -20.01
CA PRO A 118 -0.84 4.41 -20.06
C PRO A 118 0.61 4.17 -19.63
N ALA A 119 1.49 5.16 -19.78
CA ALA A 119 2.87 5.08 -19.29
C ALA A 119 2.93 4.96 -17.76
N LEU A 120 2.05 5.66 -17.03
CA LEU A 120 1.94 5.54 -15.58
C LEU A 120 1.38 4.17 -15.19
N ALA A 121 0.39 3.67 -15.93
CA ALA A 121 -0.17 2.34 -15.70
C ALA A 121 0.89 1.23 -15.84
N LEU A 122 1.68 1.28 -16.92
CA LEU A 122 2.79 0.35 -17.15
C LEU A 122 3.91 0.51 -16.11
N GLY A 123 4.26 1.76 -15.78
CA GLY A 123 5.24 2.06 -14.73
C GLY A 123 4.85 1.46 -13.38
N ASN A 124 3.57 1.53 -13.02
CA ASN A 124 3.05 0.92 -11.80
C ASN A 124 3.13 -0.62 -11.86
N VAL A 125 2.67 -1.26 -12.95
CA VAL A 125 2.73 -2.73 -13.09
C VAL A 125 4.18 -3.24 -13.00
N VAL A 126 5.09 -2.64 -13.77
CA VAL A 126 6.49 -3.08 -13.80
C VAL A 126 7.20 -2.74 -12.48
N GLY A 127 6.97 -1.53 -11.96
CA GLY A 127 7.56 -1.06 -10.71
C GLY A 127 7.18 -1.92 -9.51
N SER A 128 5.89 -2.27 -9.36
CA SER A 128 5.42 -3.12 -8.26
C SER A 128 6.02 -4.53 -8.33
N ASN A 129 6.18 -5.12 -9.52
CA ASN A 129 6.84 -6.43 -9.64
C ASN A 129 8.33 -6.37 -9.28
N ILE A 130 9.03 -5.30 -9.68
CA ILE A 130 10.44 -5.08 -9.29
C ILE A 130 10.55 -4.90 -7.77
N ALA A 131 9.67 -4.11 -7.16
CA ALA A 131 9.63 -3.91 -5.71
C ALA A 131 9.31 -5.22 -4.97
N ASN A 132 8.35 -6.01 -5.45
CA ASN A 132 7.98 -7.28 -4.83
C ASN A 132 9.16 -8.26 -4.79
N ILE A 133 9.94 -8.37 -5.87
CA ILE A 133 11.06 -9.30 -5.95
C ILE A 133 12.29 -8.78 -5.19
N LEU A 134 12.69 -7.53 -5.45
CA LEU A 134 13.96 -7.00 -4.92
C LEU A 134 13.81 -6.45 -3.50
N LEU A 135 12.77 -5.67 -3.24
CA LEU A 135 12.57 -5.03 -1.94
C LEU A 135 11.86 -5.98 -0.99
N ILE A 136 10.68 -6.50 -1.34
CA ILE A 136 9.84 -7.26 -0.42
C ILE A 136 10.43 -8.64 -0.16
N LEU A 137 10.58 -9.48 -1.19
CA LEU A 137 11.14 -10.82 -1.01
C LEU A 137 12.60 -10.76 -0.51
N GLY A 138 13.39 -9.80 -1.00
CA GLY A 138 14.75 -9.56 -0.52
C GLY A 138 14.81 -9.20 0.96
N LEU A 139 14.02 -8.23 1.42
CA LEU A 139 13.96 -7.82 2.81
C LEU A 139 13.36 -8.91 3.71
N SER A 140 12.29 -9.57 3.27
CA SER A 140 11.70 -10.71 3.97
C SER A 140 12.72 -11.82 4.17
N SER A 141 13.54 -12.14 3.16
CA SER A 141 14.60 -13.17 3.24
C SER A 141 15.76 -12.77 4.14
N LEU A 142 16.07 -11.46 4.24
CA LEU A 142 17.07 -10.94 5.17
C LEU A 142 16.60 -11.01 6.63
N ILE A 143 15.32 -10.73 6.88
CA ILE A 143 14.73 -10.75 8.23
C ILE A 143 14.46 -12.20 8.68
N VAL A 144 13.89 -13.01 7.79
CA VAL A 144 13.53 -14.40 8.05
C VAL A 144 14.06 -15.28 6.90
N PRO A 145 15.20 -15.97 7.10
CA PRO A 145 15.75 -16.87 6.09
C PRO A 145 14.73 -17.97 5.74
N MET A 146 14.34 -18.05 4.47
CA MET A 146 13.35 -19.00 3.97
C MET A 146 14.04 -20.23 3.36
N GLN A 147 13.64 -21.42 3.80
CA GLN A 147 14.05 -22.67 3.16
C GLN A 147 13.02 -23.03 2.09
N LEU A 148 13.47 -23.14 0.84
CA LEU A 148 12.60 -23.32 -0.32
C LEU A 148 12.78 -24.69 -0.96
N ASP A 149 11.68 -25.36 -1.22
CA ASP A 149 11.64 -26.55 -2.08
C ASP A 149 11.61 -26.12 -3.55
N PHE A 150 12.79 -25.85 -4.11
CA PHE A 150 12.96 -25.41 -5.50
C PHE A 150 12.23 -26.28 -6.53
N PRO A 151 12.25 -27.62 -6.46
CA PRO A 151 11.43 -28.48 -7.31
C PRO A 151 9.95 -28.10 -7.37
N ARG A 152 9.33 -27.78 -6.22
CA ARG A 152 7.91 -27.38 -6.15
C ARG A 152 7.69 -25.99 -6.78
N LEU A 153 8.61 -25.06 -6.55
CA LEU A 153 8.50 -23.68 -7.02
C LEU A 153 8.97 -23.47 -8.47
N ARG A 154 9.70 -24.42 -9.05
CA ARG A 154 10.29 -24.30 -10.39
C ARG A 154 9.23 -23.95 -11.45
N ARG A 155 8.06 -24.58 -11.39
CA ARG A 155 6.96 -24.30 -12.32
C ARG A 155 6.50 -22.85 -12.20
N GLU A 156 6.31 -22.36 -10.99
CA GLU A 156 5.83 -21.00 -10.73
C GLU A 156 6.83 -19.95 -11.24
N PHE A 157 8.12 -20.13 -10.96
CA PHE A 157 9.17 -19.25 -11.48
C PHE A 157 9.25 -19.26 -13.01
N MET A 158 9.12 -20.43 -13.65
CA MET A 158 9.15 -20.53 -15.11
C MET A 158 7.95 -19.81 -15.75
N VAL A 159 6.77 -19.91 -15.14
CA VAL A 159 5.58 -19.17 -15.60
C VAL A 159 5.77 -17.67 -15.43
N MET A 160 6.29 -17.22 -14.28
CA MET A 160 6.57 -15.80 -14.02
C MET A 160 7.57 -15.22 -15.02
N ILE A 161 8.68 -15.91 -15.27
CA ILE A 161 9.69 -15.51 -16.27
C ILE A 161 9.07 -15.50 -17.67
N GLY A 162 8.32 -16.54 -18.04
CA GLY A 162 7.63 -16.61 -19.33
C GLY A 162 6.65 -15.46 -19.55
N ALA A 163 5.81 -15.16 -18.56
CA ALA A 163 4.89 -14.03 -18.60
C ALA A 163 5.62 -12.68 -18.73
N THR A 164 6.74 -12.52 -18.03
CA THR A 164 7.60 -11.33 -18.13
C THR A 164 8.17 -11.16 -19.53
N ILE A 165 8.66 -12.24 -20.15
CA ILE A 165 9.18 -12.23 -21.52
C ILE A 165 8.06 -11.88 -22.52
N VAL A 166 6.89 -12.49 -22.38
CA VAL A 166 5.73 -12.21 -23.25
C VAL A 166 5.34 -10.73 -23.15
N LEU A 167 5.23 -10.18 -21.95
CA LEU A 167 4.94 -8.77 -21.74
C LEU A 167 6.02 -7.88 -22.36
N TRP A 168 7.30 -8.21 -22.17
CA TRP A 168 8.42 -7.46 -22.74
C TRP A 168 8.39 -7.44 -24.28
N LEU A 169 8.08 -8.57 -24.92
CA LEU A 169 7.92 -8.65 -26.38
C LEU A 169 6.73 -7.81 -26.88
N MET A 170 5.60 -7.82 -26.16
CA MET A 170 4.43 -6.97 -26.47
C MET A 170 4.77 -5.48 -26.37
N LEU A 171 5.57 -5.09 -25.38
CA LEU A 171 6.04 -3.71 -25.22
C LEU A 171 6.98 -3.26 -26.34
N GLY A 172 7.64 -4.19 -27.04
CA GLY A 172 8.50 -3.88 -28.20
C GLY A 172 7.77 -3.18 -29.34
N GLY A 173 6.45 -3.38 -29.46
CA GLY A 173 5.60 -2.66 -30.42
C GLY A 173 5.22 -1.23 -30.00
N GLY A 174 5.61 -0.79 -28.81
CA GLY A 174 5.31 0.54 -28.26
C GLY A 174 3.86 0.75 -27.80
N VAL A 175 2.98 -0.21 -28.05
CA VAL A 175 1.56 -0.16 -27.67
C VAL A 175 1.10 -1.55 -27.23
N VAL A 176 0.44 -1.62 -26.07
CA VAL A 176 -0.30 -2.80 -25.62
C VAL A 176 -1.77 -2.58 -25.96
N ALA A 177 -2.28 -3.28 -26.98
CA ALA A 177 -3.67 -3.17 -27.39
C ALA A 177 -4.55 -4.22 -26.69
N ARG A 178 -5.84 -4.22 -27.04
CA ARG A 178 -6.83 -5.13 -26.43
C ARG A 178 -6.49 -6.62 -26.65
N PRO A 179 -6.02 -7.08 -27.82
CA PRO A 179 -5.66 -8.48 -28.03
C PRO A 179 -4.55 -8.96 -27.09
N GLU A 180 -3.52 -8.13 -26.86
CA GLU A 180 -2.42 -8.42 -25.95
C GLU A 180 -2.92 -8.52 -24.51
N GLY A 181 -3.76 -7.57 -24.08
CA GLY A 181 -4.41 -7.62 -22.77
C GLY A 181 -5.29 -8.86 -22.59
N MET A 182 -6.08 -9.24 -23.61
CA MET A 182 -6.89 -10.46 -23.59
C MET A 182 -6.04 -11.72 -23.51
N LEU A 183 -4.91 -11.77 -24.22
CA LEU A 183 -3.96 -12.88 -24.15
C LEU A 183 -3.36 -13.02 -22.74
N LEU A 184 -2.98 -11.91 -22.11
CA LEU A 184 -2.47 -11.91 -20.73
C LEU A 184 -3.54 -12.35 -19.72
N LEU A 185 -4.78 -11.87 -19.85
CA LEU A 185 -5.89 -12.28 -19.00
C LEU A 185 -6.24 -13.76 -19.18
N ALA A 186 -6.25 -14.26 -20.43
CA ALA A 186 -6.46 -15.68 -20.71
C ALA A 186 -5.31 -16.54 -20.13
N GLY A 187 -4.07 -16.06 -20.23
CA GLY A 187 -2.91 -16.69 -19.62
C GLY A 187 -3.01 -16.75 -18.09
N LEU A 188 -3.44 -15.66 -17.45
CA LEU A 188 -3.70 -15.60 -16.01
C LEU A 188 -4.81 -16.59 -15.60
N ALA A 189 -5.92 -16.62 -16.33
CA ALA A 189 -7.01 -17.56 -16.05
C ALA A 189 -6.57 -19.02 -16.22
N ALA A 190 -5.82 -19.33 -17.27
CA ALA A 190 -5.26 -20.66 -17.52
C ALA A 190 -4.27 -21.06 -16.41
N TYR A 191 -3.40 -20.14 -16.00
CA TYR A 191 -2.46 -20.34 -14.90
C TYR A 191 -3.19 -20.67 -13.60
N LEU A 192 -4.16 -19.84 -13.18
CA LEU A 192 -4.93 -20.08 -11.96
C LEU A 192 -5.67 -21.42 -12.00
N TRP A 193 -6.27 -21.75 -13.14
CA TRP A 193 -6.94 -23.04 -13.32
C TRP A 193 -5.98 -24.22 -13.16
N LEU A 194 -4.81 -24.16 -13.79
CA LEU A 194 -3.80 -25.22 -13.70
C LEU A 194 -3.19 -25.32 -12.29
N SER A 195 -3.01 -24.19 -11.60
CA SER A 195 -2.50 -24.17 -10.22
C SER A 195 -3.53 -24.75 -9.24
N LEU A 196 -4.82 -24.43 -9.38
CA LEU A 196 -5.89 -25.02 -8.58
C LEU A 196 -6.11 -26.51 -8.88
N LYS A 197 -5.94 -26.96 -10.13
CA LYS A 197 -6.09 -28.37 -10.51
C LYS A 197 -4.91 -29.24 -10.04
N GLY A 198 -3.70 -28.71 -10.11
CA GLY A 198 -2.48 -29.40 -9.66
C GLY A 198 -2.32 -29.45 -8.13
N ALA A 199 -3.15 -28.70 -7.40
CA ALA A 199 -3.03 -28.42 -5.97
C ALA A 199 -3.54 -29.53 -5.03
N ARG A 200 -3.96 -30.71 -5.50
CA ARG A 200 -4.46 -31.76 -4.58
C ARG A 200 -3.29 -32.46 -3.88
N GLU A 201 -2.70 -31.81 -2.89
CA GLU A 201 -1.86 -32.42 -1.87
C GLU A 201 -2.60 -32.37 -0.53
N ILE A 202 -2.63 -33.50 0.18
CA ILE A 202 -3.23 -33.59 1.51
C ILE A 202 -2.25 -32.92 2.48
N PRO A 203 -2.65 -31.87 3.23
CA PRO A 203 -1.77 -31.24 4.21
C PRO A 203 -1.31 -32.26 5.26
N GLU A 204 0.00 -32.42 5.46
CA GLU A 204 0.59 -33.37 6.43
C GLU A 204 0.24 -33.06 7.89
N ASN A 205 -0.20 -31.83 8.20
CA ASN A 205 -0.54 -31.44 9.57
C ASN A 205 -1.94 -30.80 9.65
N PRO A 206 -2.93 -31.48 10.28
CA PRO A 206 -4.22 -30.88 10.57
C PRO A 206 -4.05 -29.85 11.70
N VAL A 207 -3.99 -28.55 11.35
CA VAL A 207 -4.23 -27.50 12.35
C VAL A 207 -5.73 -27.51 12.68
N ALA A 208 -6.07 -27.29 13.96
CA ALA A 208 -7.42 -27.35 14.48
C ALA A 208 -8.46 -26.79 13.49
N CYS A 209 -9.38 -27.67 13.06
CA CYS A 209 -10.37 -27.42 12.01
C CYS A 209 -11.30 -26.25 12.35
N ARG A 210 -10.86 -25.01 12.14
CA ARG A 210 -11.75 -23.84 12.19
C ARG A 210 -12.78 -23.96 11.08
N PRO A 211 -14.06 -23.64 11.33
CA PRO A 211 -15.09 -23.68 10.30
C PRO A 211 -14.77 -22.69 9.17
N LEU A 212 -15.20 -23.02 7.95
CA LEU A 212 -14.87 -22.26 6.72
C LEU A 212 -15.15 -20.76 6.87
N TRP A 213 -16.29 -20.40 7.46
CA TRP A 213 -16.69 -19.01 7.65
C TRP A 213 -15.73 -18.25 8.57
N GLN A 214 -15.18 -18.89 9.61
CA GLN A 214 -14.17 -18.25 10.47
C GLN A 214 -12.87 -18.00 9.70
N SER A 215 -12.38 -18.98 8.94
CA SER A 215 -11.18 -18.81 8.12
C SER A 215 -11.38 -17.72 7.05
N ALA A 216 -12.56 -17.66 6.42
CA ALA A 216 -12.91 -16.64 5.45
C ALA A 216 -13.00 -15.25 6.07
N ILE A 217 -13.66 -15.10 7.23
CA ILE A 217 -13.73 -13.82 7.95
C ILE A 217 -12.34 -13.37 8.41
N MET A 218 -11.49 -14.29 8.88
CA MET A 218 -10.13 -13.93 9.27
C MET A 218 -9.29 -13.49 8.07
N ALA A 219 -9.40 -14.18 6.93
CA ALA A 219 -8.68 -13.81 5.71
C ALA A 219 -9.15 -12.45 5.18
N LEU A 220 -10.45 -12.30 4.94
CA LEU A 220 -11.02 -11.06 4.40
C LEU A 220 -10.91 -9.89 5.38
N GLY A 221 -11.24 -10.11 6.65
CA GLY A 221 -11.10 -9.11 7.70
C GLY A 221 -9.64 -8.73 7.94
N GLY A 222 -8.74 -9.70 7.91
CA GLY A 222 -7.30 -9.48 7.98
C GLY A 222 -6.80 -8.62 6.82
N LEU A 223 -7.22 -8.92 5.58
CA LEU A 223 -6.91 -8.12 4.40
C LEU A 223 -7.42 -6.68 4.53
N VAL A 224 -8.67 -6.49 4.94
CA VAL A 224 -9.25 -5.14 5.14
C VAL A 224 -8.48 -4.36 6.20
N VAL A 225 -8.16 -4.98 7.34
CA VAL A 225 -7.40 -4.35 8.43
C VAL A 225 -5.96 -4.04 7.99
N LEU A 226 -5.32 -4.95 7.23
CA LEU A 226 -3.99 -4.76 6.66
C LEU A 226 -3.97 -3.56 5.71
N MET A 227 -4.88 -3.51 4.73
CA MET A 227 -4.99 -2.41 3.77
C MET A 227 -5.34 -1.09 4.46
N GLY A 228 -6.25 -1.11 5.43
CA GLY A 228 -6.62 0.06 6.23
C GLY A 228 -5.45 0.58 7.06
N GLY A 229 -4.68 -0.32 7.67
CA GLY A 229 -3.46 -0.01 8.41
C GLY A 229 -2.41 0.65 7.53
N ALA A 230 -2.16 0.10 6.34
CA ALA A 230 -1.25 0.67 5.35
C ALA A 230 -1.66 2.10 4.97
N LYS A 231 -2.94 2.30 4.60
CA LYS A 231 -3.46 3.63 4.24
C LYS A 231 -3.32 4.63 5.38
N ALA A 232 -3.66 4.25 6.61
CA ALA A 232 -3.53 5.12 7.78
C ALA A 232 -2.06 5.49 8.05
N MET A 233 -1.15 4.53 7.91
CA MET A 233 0.29 4.75 8.10
C MET A 233 0.85 5.68 7.03
N VAL A 234 0.54 5.44 5.74
CA VAL A 234 1.01 6.27 4.61
C VAL A 234 0.47 7.69 4.69
N PHE A 235 -0.82 7.84 5.00
CA PHE A 235 -1.43 9.15 5.21
C PHE A 235 -0.72 9.93 6.33
N SER A 236 -0.52 9.28 7.48
CA SER A 236 0.12 9.91 8.64
C SER A 236 1.60 10.24 8.38
N ALA A 237 2.32 9.34 7.72
CA ALA A 237 3.71 9.56 7.32
C ALA A 237 3.84 10.74 6.34
N SER A 238 2.91 10.86 5.40
CA SER A 238 2.87 11.96 4.43
C SER A 238 2.60 13.30 5.12
N GLU A 239 1.70 13.35 6.10
CA GLU A 239 1.48 14.56 6.89
C GLU A 239 2.70 14.95 7.71
N ILE A 240 3.34 13.99 8.38
CA ILE A 240 4.57 14.26 9.13
C ILE A 240 5.66 14.82 8.20
N ALA A 241 5.83 14.25 7.00
CA ALA A 241 6.80 14.72 6.02
C ALA A 241 6.49 16.15 5.53
N ARG A 242 5.22 16.47 5.25
CA ARG A 242 4.78 17.84 4.93
C ARG A 242 5.13 18.82 6.03
N MET A 243 4.89 18.47 7.29
CA MET A 243 5.22 19.32 8.44
C MET A 243 6.73 19.56 8.60
N LEU A 244 7.56 18.61 8.13
CA LEU A 244 9.02 18.74 8.09
C LEU A 244 9.52 19.55 6.87
N GLY A 245 8.61 20.05 6.02
CA GLY A 245 8.95 20.83 4.83
C GLY A 245 9.43 19.98 3.64
N VAL A 246 9.14 18.67 3.64
CA VAL A 246 9.41 17.80 2.49
C VAL A 246 8.45 18.14 1.36
N SER A 247 8.94 18.21 0.13
CA SER A 247 8.10 18.55 -1.04
C SER A 247 7.14 17.43 -1.41
N GLU A 248 5.97 17.77 -1.94
CA GLU A 248 4.96 16.81 -2.41
C GLU A 248 5.52 15.81 -3.43
N ALA A 249 6.45 16.27 -4.28
CA ALA A 249 7.12 15.41 -5.26
C ALA A 249 7.94 14.31 -4.58
N VAL A 250 8.69 14.64 -3.52
CA VAL A 250 9.49 13.66 -2.77
C VAL A 250 8.57 12.72 -1.98
N ILE A 251 7.51 13.24 -1.35
CA ILE A 251 6.52 12.43 -0.62
C ILE A 251 5.85 11.41 -1.55
N GLY A 252 5.42 11.85 -2.74
CA GLY A 252 4.80 10.99 -3.75
C GLY A 252 5.76 9.92 -4.27
N LEU A 253 6.98 10.30 -4.62
CA LEU A 253 7.98 9.38 -5.18
C LEU A 253 8.52 8.37 -4.15
N THR A 254 8.42 8.66 -2.84
CA THR A 254 9.01 7.82 -1.79
C THR A 254 7.96 7.22 -0.87
N ILE A 255 7.33 8.02 -0.01
CA ILE A 255 6.43 7.55 1.05
C ILE A 255 5.20 6.87 0.45
N VAL A 256 4.57 7.49 -0.56
CA VAL A 256 3.37 6.93 -1.17
C VAL A 256 3.73 5.69 -1.99
N ALA A 257 4.79 5.77 -2.80
CA ALA A 257 5.25 4.65 -3.64
C ALA A 257 5.66 3.40 -2.82
N VAL A 258 6.40 3.57 -1.73
CA VAL A 258 6.72 2.46 -0.81
C VAL A 258 5.48 2.03 -0.03
N GLY A 259 4.62 3.00 0.28
CA GLY A 259 3.41 2.84 1.07
C GLY A 259 2.39 1.87 0.50
N THR A 260 2.23 1.84 -0.81
CA THR A 260 1.29 0.93 -1.49
C THR A 260 1.71 -0.53 -1.35
N SER A 261 3.02 -0.80 -1.26
CA SER A 261 3.58 -2.15 -1.11
C SER A 261 3.77 -2.60 0.36
N LEU A 262 3.33 -1.79 1.34
CA LEU A 262 3.38 -2.17 2.75
C LEU A 262 2.53 -3.40 3.10
N PRO A 263 1.30 -3.57 2.56
CA PRO A 263 0.51 -4.79 2.77
C PRO A 263 1.26 -6.05 2.38
N GLU A 264 1.88 -6.07 1.20
CA GLU A 264 2.68 -7.17 0.65
C GLU A 264 3.89 -7.45 1.53
N LEU A 265 4.63 -6.41 1.91
CA LEU A 265 5.79 -6.54 2.76
C LEU A 265 5.44 -7.21 4.08
N VAL A 266 4.40 -6.69 4.76
CA VAL A 266 3.97 -7.22 6.05
C VAL A 266 3.39 -8.62 5.90
N ALA A 267 2.59 -8.89 4.86
CA ALA A 267 2.05 -10.23 4.61
C ALA A 267 3.16 -11.25 4.37
N SER A 268 4.17 -10.92 3.55
CA SER A 268 5.32 -11.79 3.23
C SER A 268 6.17 -12.06 4.49
N ILE A 269 6.52 -11.02 5.25
CA ILE A 269 7.27 -11.19 6.51
C ILE A 269 6.48 -12.05 7.50
N MET A 270 5.18 -11.77 7.68
CA MET A 270 4.33 -12.51 8.62
C MET A 270 4.17 -13.98 8.21
N ALA A 271 4.02 -14.27 6.91
CA ALA A 271 3.99 -15.62 6.38
C ALA A 271 5.30 -16.37 6.67
N ALA A 272 6.45 -15.73 6.42
CA ALA A 272 7.76 -16.29 6.69
C ALA A 272 7.97 -16.55 8.19
N MET A 273 7.65 -15.57 9.05
CA MET A 273 7.73 -15.71 10.52
C MET A 273 6.85 -16.85 11.06
N ARG A 274 5.73 -17.14 10.39
CA ARG A 274 4.81 -18.23 10.73
C ARG A 274 5.21 -19.58 10.13
N LYS A 275 6.41 -19.69 9.56
CA LYS A 275 6.93 -20.92 8.91
C LYS A 275 6.09 -21.37 7.71
N HIS A 276 5.52 -20.41 7.00
CA HIS A 276 4.84 -20.64 5.72
C HIS A 276 5.57 -19.89 4.59
N PRO A 277 6.84 -20.23 4.28
CA PRO A 277 7.63 -19.52 3.26
C PRO A 277 7.01 -19.61 1.86
N GLU A 278 6.31 -20.70 1.56
CA GLU A 278 5.55 -20.87 0.31
C GLU A 278 4.44 -19.82 0.17
N LEU A 279 3.81 -19.42 1.29
CA LEU A 279 2.79 -18.38 1.34
C LEU A 279 3.42 -16.98 1.28
N ALA A 280 4.69 -16.83 1.64
CA ALA A 280 5.43 -15.57 1.55
C ALA A 280 5.92 -15.27 0.12
N ILE A 281 6.09 -16.30 -0.69
CA ILE A 281 6.53 -16.24 -2.09
C ILE A 281 5.37 -16.11 -3.06
N GLY A 282 4.28 -16.83 -2.80
CA GLY A 282 3.06 -16.77 -3.60
C GLY A 282 2.33 -15.46 -3.42
#